data_AF-A0A9J7GTM3-F1
#
_entry.id   AF-A0A9J7GTM3-F1
#
_cell.length_a   1.000
_cell.length_b   1.000
_cell.length_c   1.000
_cell.angle_alpha   90.00
_cell.angle_beta   90.00
_cell.angle_gamma   90.00
#
_symmetry.space_group_name_H-M   'P 1'
#
loop_
_entity.id
_entity.type
_entity.pdbx_description
1 polymer ?
#
loop_
_entity_poly.entity_id
_entity_poly.type
_entity_poly.pdbx_seq_one_letter_code
_entity_poly.pdbx_strand_id
1 'polypeptide(L)'
;MAMGLQVSLRGLSGLVLLLCGLPWAEGGKVLVIPTEGSHWLSMRTIVRELHTRGHETVVLAPDVSVYIKEDDFFTLKSYAVPYTKEEYGHNLLSLLQMFFENEYSVTMFLSNMELMKNISAFYVRTCTSLLYNTGLIQHLNSSSYEVVLTDPVYPCGALLAKYLNIPAVFLLRFIPSDVEFEAAQCPSPPSYVPRLFTRNSDRMSFLERVKNILYNLPFKIVFYFSYTPYESLASELLQREVSFMEIFSHASIWLLRFDFVFEYPRPIMPNMFFVGGMNCVVRKPLSQVCIRYFAKVCSTNVGFLMSSF
;
A
#
# COMPACT_ATOMS: atom_id res chain seq x y z
N MET A 1 -33.62 -37.02 -29.24
CA MET A 1 -34.72 -36.20 -28.71
C MET A 1 -34.10 -34.98 -28.05
N ALA A 2 -34.11 -33.83 -28.73
CA ALA A 2 -33.63 -32.58 -28.18
C ALA A 2 -34.85 -31.81 -27.63
N MET A 3 -34.97 -31.71 -26.31
CA MET A 3 -35.97 -30.86 -25.68
C MET A 3 -35.51 -29.40 -25.81
N GLY A 4 -36.03 -28.71 -26.81
CA GLY A 4 -35.86 -27.26 -26.95
C GLY A 4 -36.67 -26.54 -25.87
N LEU A 5 -36.01 -25.77 -25.03
CA LEU A 5 -36.64 -24.87 -24.06
C LEU A 5 -37.41 -23.79 -24.85
N GLN A 6 -38.73 -23.91 -24.98
CA GLN A 6 -39.57 -22.85 -25.55
C GLN A 6 -39.76 -21.74 -24.52
N VAL A 7 -38.89 -20.73 -24.55
CA VAL A 7 -39.09 -19.48 -23.81
C VAL A 7 -40.16 -18.66 -24.54
N SER A 8 -41.28 -18.38 -23.87
CA SER A 8 -42.37 -17.61 -24.49
C SER A 8 -41.96 -16.16 -24.75
N LEU A 9 -42.51 -15.55 -25.81
CA LEU A 9 -42.25 -14.15 -26.18
C LEU A 9 -42.52 -13.18 -25.02
N ARG A 10 -43.51 -13.50 -24.16
CA ARG A 10 -43.83 -12.74 -22.94
C ARG A 10 -42.76 -12.86 -21.86
N GLY A 11 -42.10 -14.03 -21.76
CA GLY A 11 -40.97 -14.24 -20.85
C GLY A 11 -39.74 -13.44 -21.27
N LEU A 12 -39.49 -13.33 -22.59
CA LEU A 12 -38.45 -12.46 -23.15
C LEU A 12 -38.73 -10.97 -22.89
N SER A 13 -39.97 -10.52 -23.10
CA SER A 13 -40.35 -9.13 -22.79
C SER A 13 -40.21 -8.80 -21.30
N GLY A 14 -40.57 -9.73 -20.41
CA GLY A 14 -40.37 -9.59 -18.96
C GLY A 14 -38.91 -9.52 -18.56
N LEU A 15 -38.05 -10.33 -19.19
CA LEU A 15 -36.60 -10.32 -18.95
C LEU A 15 -35.94 -9.01 -19.40
N VAL A 16 -36.36 -8.46 -20.55
CA VAL A 16 -35.87 -7.17 -21.05
C VAL A 16 -36.31 -6.03 -20.14
N LEU A 17 -37.55 -6.02 -19.66
CA LEU A 17 -38.03 -5.02 -18.70
C LEU A 17 -37.30 -5.10 -17.35
N LEU A 18 -36.94 -6.31 -16.90
CA LEU A 18 -36.10 -6.52 -15.71
C LEU A 18 -34.66 -6.00 -15.92
N LEU A 19 -34.06 -6.27 -17.08
CA LEU A 19 -32.70 -5.79 -17.42
C LEU A 19 -32.63 -4.28 -17.65
N CYS A 20 -33.72 -3.64 -18.10
CA CYS A 20 -33.82 -2.19 -18.25
C CYS A 20 -34.22 -1.47 -16.96
N GLY A 21 -34.88 -2.15 -16.03
CA GLY A 21 -35.35 -1.59 -14.76
C GLY A 21 -34.37 -1.72 -13.60
N LEU A 22 -33.37 -2.61 -13.72
CA LEU A 22 -32.27 -2.68 -12.76
C LEU A 22 -31.29 -1.53 -13.07
N PRO A 23 -30.89 -0.72 -12.06
CA PRO A 23 -29.81 0.23 -12.27
C PRO A 23 -28.60 -0.55 -12.80
N TRP A 24 -28.09 -0.13 -13.94
CA TRP A 24 -26.80 -0.63 -14.41
C TRP A 24 -25.81 -0.28 -13.30
N ALA A 25 -25.19 -1.29 -12.71
CA ALA A 25 -24.19 -1.06 -11.67
C ALA A 25 -22.99 -0.38 -12.34
N GLU A 26 -22.99 0.95 -12.35
CA GLU A 26 -21.82 1.72 -12.72
C GLU A 26 -20.75 1.51 -11.65
N GLY A 27 -19.51 1.24 -12.07
CA GLY A 27 -18.42 1.10 -11.13
C GLY A 27 -18.07 2.45 -10.52
N GLY A 28 -17.94 2.49 -9.19
CA GLY A 28 -17.53 3.69 -8.46
C GLY A 28 -16.17 4.24 -8.89
N LYS A 29 -15.98 5.55 -8.65
CA LYS A 29 -14.75 6.27 -8.99
C LYS A 29 -13.73 6.23 -7.84
N VAL A 30 -12.55 5.69 -8.10
CA VAL A 30 -11.49 5.43 -7.13
C VAL A 30 -10.29 6.35 -7.38
N LEU A 31 -9.91 7.11 -6.35
CA LEU A 31 -8.67 7.88 -6.37
C LEU A 31 -7.53 7.03 -5.80
N VAL A 32 -6.40 6.96 -6.49
CA VAL A 32 -5.26 6.13 -6.12
C VAL A 32 -4.04 7.00 -5.87
N ILE A 33 -3.45 6.90 -4.68
CA ILE A 33 -2.21 7.59 -4.30
C ILE A 33 -1.16 6.53 -3.94
N PRO A 34 -0.33 6.11 -4.90
CA PRO A 34 0.65 5.05 -4.70
C PRO A 34 1.95 5.56 -4.07
N THR A 35 2.79 4.60 -3.66
CA THR A 35 4.21 4.79 -3.40
C THR A 35 5.00 3.99 -4.44
N GLU A 36 6.18 4.47 -4.85
CA GLU A 36 7.02 3.83 -5.88
C GLU A 36 7.49 2.40 -5.54
N GLY A 37 8.03 1.72 -6.55
CA GLY A 37 8.67 0.41 -6.39
C GLY A 37 7.69 -0.73 -6.10
N SER A 38 8.00 -1.56 -5.10
CA SER A 38 7.21 -2.75 -4.76
C SER A 38 5.80 -2.43 -4.24
N HIS A 39 5.62 -1.22 -3.71
CA HIS A 39 4.33 -0.69 -3.24
C HIS A 39 3.40 -0.49 -4.44
N TRP A 40 3.86 0.24 -5.47
CA TRP A 40 3.13 0.43 -6.72
C TRP A 40 2.86 -0.90 -7.44
N LEU A 41 3.85 -1.80 -7.51
CA LEU A 41 3.66 -3.11 -8.15
C LEU A 41 2.46 -3.87 -7.56
N SER A 42 2.33 -3.85 -6.23
CA SER A 42 1.23 -4.51 -5.52
C SER A 42 -0.09 -3.77 -5.76
N MET A 43 -0.09 -2.45 -5.60
CA MET A 43 -1.28 -1.62 -5.78
C MET A 43 -1.82 -1.67 -7.20
N ARG A 44 -0.95 -1.68 -8.22
CA ARG A 44 -1.30 -1.79 -9.64
C ARG A 44 -2.13 -3.04 -9.94
N THR A 45 -1.92 -4.13 -9.22
CA THR A 45 -2.74 -5.34 -9.35
C THR A 45 -4.18 -5.11 -8.88
N ILE A 46 -4.38 -4.37 -7.78
CA ILE A 46 -5.73 -3.97 -7.30
C ILE A 46 -6.37 -3.02 -8.29
N VAL A 47 -5.63 -2.02 -8.78
CA VAL A 47 -6.13 -1.05 -9.77
C VAL A 47 -6.62 -1.76 -11.02
N ARG A 48 -5.88 -2.77 -11.51
CA ARG A 48 -6.32 -3.60 -12.63
C ARG A 48 -7.61 -4.35 -12.33
N GLU A 49 -7.71 -4.97 -11.16
CA GLU A 49 -8.92 -5.72 -10.78
C GLU A 49 -10.14 -4.78 -10.64
N LEU A 50 -9.96 -3.59 -10.07
CA LEU A 50 -10.99 -2.55 -10.01
C LEU A 50 -11.48 -2.18 -11.42
N HIS A 51 -10.55 -1.95 -12.34
CA HIS A 51 -10.88 -1.68 -13.74
C HIS A 51 -11.67 -2.83 -14.40
N THR A 52 -11.26 -4.09 -14.19
CA THR A 52 -12.00 -5.25 -14.75
C THR A 52 -13.42 -5.37 -14.21
N ARG A 53 -13.71 -4.78 -13.04
CA ARG A 53 -15.04 -4.72 -12.43
C ARG A 53 -15.81 -3.46 -12.79
N GLY A 54 -15.28 -2.64 -13.70
CA GLY A 54 -15.95 -1.45 -14.23
C GLY A 54 -15.72 -0.17 -13.43
N HIS A 55 -14.84 -0.16 -12.43
CA HIS A 55 -14.52 1.04 -11.66
C HIS A 55 -13.63 2.01 -12.46
N GLU A 56 -13.91 3.30 -12.37
CA GLU A 56 -13.03 4.34 -12.91
C GLU A 56 -11.92 4.63 -11.90
N THR A 57 -10.67 4.34 -12.26
CA THR A 57 -9.51 4.58 -11.40
C THR A 57 -8.67 5.74 -11.91
N VAL A 58 -8.37 6.71 -11.04
CA VAL A 58 -7.45 7.82 -11.31
C VAL A 58 -6.25 7.70 -10.39
N VAL A 59 -5.06 7.61 -10.95
CA VAL A 59 -3.79 7.52 -10.21
C VAL A 59 -3.13 8.90 -10.17
N LEU A 60 -2.82 9.40 -8.98
CA LEU A 60 -2.04 10.63 -8.79
C LEU A 60 -0.57 10.30 -8.60
N ALA A 61 0.31 10.97 -9.31
CA ALA A 61 1.75 10.80 -9.13
C ALA A 61 2.52 12.09 -9.48
N PRO A 62 3.70 12.35 -8.89
CA PRO A 62 4.59 13.40 -9.39
C PRO A 62 4.93 13.19 -10.88
N ASP A 63 5.08 14.27 -11.64
CA ASP A 63 5.53 14.22 -13.05
C ASP A 63 6.94 13.60 -13.23
N VAL A 64 7.73 13.59 -12.16
CA VAL A 64 9.05 12.95 -12.09
C VAL A 64 9.04 11.46 -11.71
N SER A 65 7.87 10.85 -11.57
CA SER A 65 7.74 9.42 -11.22
C SER A 65 8.55 8.51 -12.16
N VAL A 66 9.09 7.42 -11.61
CA VAL A 66 9.98 6.48 -12.30
C VAL A 66 9.22 5.27 -12.81
N TYR A 67 8.46 4.59 -11.94
CA TYR A 67 7.77 3.34 -12.28
C TYR A 67 6.26 3.50 -12.46
N ILE A 68 5.68 4.60 -11.99
CA ILE A 68 4.27 4.92 -12.24
C ILE A 68 4.15 5.62 -13.59
N LYS A 69 3.59 4.90 -14.57
CA LYS A 69 3.43 5.36 -15.96
C LYS A 69 2.02 5.09 -16.43
N GLU A 70 1.58 5.79 -17.48
CA GLU A 70 0.28 5.57 -18.12
C GLU A 70 0.10 4.10 -18.55
N ASP A 71 -1.14 3.66 -18.48
CA ASP A 71 -1.57 2.31 -18.82
C ASP A 71 -3.03 2.35 -19.30
N ASP A 72 -3.52 1.27 -19.91
CA ASP A 72 -4.85 1.24 -20.51
C ASP A 72 -6.01 1.11 -19.50
N PHE A 73 -5.72 0.67 -18.28
CA PHE A 73 -6.72 0.37 -17.26
C PHE A 73 -6.89 1.45 -16.17
N PHE A 74 -6.21 2.60 -16.27
CA PHE A 74 -6.41 3.73 -15.36
C PHE A 74 -6.03 5.07 -16.01
N THR A 75 -6.54 6.17 -15.46
CA THR A 75 -6.11 7.52 -15.86
C THR A 75 -4.98 8.00 -14.94
N LEU A 76 -3.82 8.34 -15.50
CA LEU A 76 -2.74 8.98 -14.74
C LEU A 76 -2.96 10.50 -14.72
N LYS A 77 -2.87 11.10 -13.54
CA LYS A 77 -2.80 12.56 -13.38
C LYS A 77 -1.51 12.94 -12.67
N SER A 78 -0.63 13.57 -13.43
CA SER A 78 0.63 14.05 -12.91
C SER A 78 0.51 15.45 -12.31
N TYR A 79 1.33 15.73 -11.29
CA TYR A 79 1.47 17.07 -10.72
C TYR A 79 2.94 17.45 -10.60
N ALA A 80 3.22 18.75 -10.76
CA ALA A 80 4.58 19.28 -10.73
C ALA A 80 5.15 19.29 -9.31
N VAL A 81 6.45 19.04 -9.22
CA VAL A 81 7.23 19.09 -7.97
C VAL A 81 8.50 19.93 -8.15
N PRO A 82 9.03 20.54 -7.08
CA PRO A 82 10.13 21.51 -7.17
C PRO A 82 11.51 20.85 -7.16
N TYR A 83 11.69 19.73 -7.87
CA TYR A 83 12.93 18.96 -7.94
C TYR A 83 12.97 18.11 -9.21
N THR A 84 14.15 17.64 -9.61
CA THR A 84 14.30 16.91 -10.88
C THR A 84 14.01 15.40 -10.75
N LYS A 85 13.88 14.73 -11.89
CA LYS A 85 13.73 13.27 -11.95
C LYS A 85 14.95 12.53 -11.42
N GLU A 86 16.14 13.08 -11.63
CA GLU A 86 17.40 12.54 -11.13
C GLU A 86 17.45 12.61 -9.60
N GLU A 87 17.03 13.73 -9.01
CA GLU A 87 16.92 13.89 -7.55
C GLU A 87 15.89 12.92 -6.95
N TYR A 88 14.74 12.76 -7.61
CA TYR A 88 13.72 11.77 -7.20
C TYR A 88 14.25 10.33 -7.25
N GLY A 89 14.91 9.96 -8.36
CA GLY A 89 15.53 8.65 -8.53
C GLY A 89 16.65 8.39 -7.52
N HIS A 90 17.46 9.39 -7.18
CA HIS A 90 18.50 9.28 -6.16
C HIS A 90 17.90 8.98 -4.78
N ASN A 91 16.87 9.71 -4.35
CA ASN A 91 16.21 9.46 -3.06
C ASN A 91 15.58 8.06 -2.99
N LEU A 92 14.98 7.58 -4.10
CA LEU A 92 14.44 6.23 -4.18
C LEU A 92 15.55 5.15 -4.06
N LEU A 93 16.68 5.35 -4.71
CA LEU A 93 17.82 4.43 -4.62
C LEU A 93 18.47 4.45 -3.23
N SER A 94 18.65 5.61 -2.62
CA SER A 94 19.21 5.74 -1.26
C SER A 94 18.35 5.01 -0.23
N LEU A 95 17.01 5.07 -0.36
CA LEU A 95 16.08 4.30 0.46
C LEU A 95 16.31 2.79 0.30
N LEU A 96 16.51 2.30 -0.92
CA LEU A 96 16.76 0.89 -1.17
C LEU A 96 18.11 0.44 -0.60
N GLN A 97 19.16 1.23 -0.79
CA GLN A 97 20.52 0.93 -0.31
C GLN A 97 20.56 0.71 1.20
N MET A 98 19.81 1.51 1.97
CA MET A 98 19.67 1.36 3.42
C MET A 98 19.28 -0.07 3.86
N PHE A 99 18.49 -0.80 3.06
CA PHE A 99 18.06 -2.16 3.38
C PHE A 99 19.06 -3.25 2.98
N PHE A 100 20.06 -2.93 2.14
CA PHE A 100 21.08 -3.86 1.68
C PHE A 100 22.41 -3.73 2.45
N GLU A 101 22.56 -2.68 3.26
CA GLU A 101 23.71 -2.51 4.15
C GLU A 101 23.64 -3.47 5.34
N ASN A 102 24.67 -4.29 5.53
CA ASN A 102 24.69 -5.41 6.48
C ASN A 102 25.45 -5.13 7.79
N GLU A 103 25.90 -3.90 8.06
CA GLU A 103 26.70 -3.61 9.25
C GLU A 103 25.87 -3.06 10.43
N TYR A 104 25.52 -3.92 11.38
CA TYR A 104 24.78 -3.49 12.57
C TYR A 104 25.68 -2.75 13.58
N SER A 105 25.93 -1.47 13.33
CA SER A 105 26.66 -0.56 14.22
C SER A 105 25.79 0.60 14.71
N VAL A 106 26.14 1.19 15.86
CA VAL A 106 25.47 2.40 16.37
C VAL A 106 25.62 3.56 15.38
N THR A 107 26.78 3.66 14.73
CA THR A 107 27.04 4.65 13.67
C THR A 107 26.10 4.45 12.49
N MET A 108 25.92 3.22 12.01
CA MET A 108 24.95 2.93 10.93
C MET A 108 23.53 3.24 11.37
N PHE A 109 23.15 2.92 12.61
CA PHE A 109 21.83 3.27 13.12
C PHE A 109 21.58 4.78 13.08
N LEU A 110 22.55 5.59 13.52
CA LEU A 110 22.47 7.06 13.47
C LEU A 110 22.43 7.59 12.03
N SER A 111 23.27 7.05 11.13
CA SER A 111 23.25 7.41 9.70
C SER A 111 21.92 7.06 9.03
N ASN A 112 21.36 5.88 9.32
CA ASN A 112 20.05 5.48 8.83
C ASN A 112 18.93 6.36 9.37
N MET A 113 19.01 6.80 10.63
CA MET A 113 18.06 7.78 11.17
C MET A 113 18.13 9.12 10.44
N GLU A 114 19.33 9.62 10.14
CA GLU A 114 19.52 10.86 9.38
C GLU A 114 18.98 10.72 7.95
N LEU A 115 19.29 9.60 7.28
CA LEU A 115 18.76 9.28 5.96
C LEU A 115 17.23 9.22 5.96
N MET A 116 16.63 8.53 6.93
CA MET A 116 15.17 8.43 7.07
C MET A 116 14.53 9.80 7.30
N LYS A 117 15.15 10.69 8.07
CA LYS A 117 14.69 12.06 8.26
C LYS A 117 14.72 12.85 6.94
N ASN A 118 15.78 12.72 6.15
CA ASN A 118 15.90 13.40 4.86
C ASN A 118 14.87 12.86 3.84
N ILE A 119 14.70 11.55 3.78
CA ILE A 119 13.69 10.89 2.94
C ILE A 119 12.28 11.32 3.37
N SER A 120 12.00 11.37 4.67
CA SER A 120 10.73 11.87 5.20
C SER A 120 10.48 13.31 4.74
N ALA A 121 11.45 14.22 4.91
CA ALA A 121 11.32 15.61 4.49
C ALA A 121 11.07 15.73 2.96
N PHE A 122 11.69 14.86 2.17
CA PHE A 122 11.50 14.78 0.73
C PHE A 122 10.05 14.36 0.37
N TYR A 123 9.52 13.31 0.98
CA TYR A 123 8.14 12.88 0.75
C TYR A 123 7.10 13.86 1.30
N VAL A 124 7.42 14.59 2.38
CA VAL A 124 6.57 15.69 2.88
C VAL A 124 6.51 16.81 1.86
N ARG A 125 7.66 17.26 1.32
CA ARG A 125 7.70 18.30 0.27
C ARG A 125 6.88 17.88 -0.96
N THR A 126 6.99 16.61 -1.35
CA THR A 126 6.18 16.01 -2.43
C THR A 126 4.69 16.10 -2.13
N CYS A 127 4.30 15.83 -0.89
CA CYS A 127 2.93 15.92 -0.45
C CYS A 127 2.41 17.37 -0.40
N THR A 128 3.23 18.30 0.07
CA THR A 128 2.94 19.74 0.05
C THR A 128 2.67 20.21 -1.38
N SER A 129 3.48 19.79 -2.37
CA SER A 129 3.23 20.13 -3.78
C SER A 129 1.88 19.63 -4.30
N LEU A 130 1.40 18.48 -3.83
CA LEU A 130 0.07 17.96 -4.16
C LEU A 130 -1.04 18.78 -3.47
N LEU A 131 -0.94 18.94 -2.15
CA LEU A 131 -2.00 19.54 -1.32
C LEU A 131 -2.16 21.05 -1.54
N TYR A 132 -1.10 21.76 -1.92
CA TYR A 132 -1.14 23.19 -2.23
C TYR A 132 -1.40 23.48 -3.73
N ASN A 133 -1.55 22.44 -4.56
CA ASN A 133 -2.00 22.62 -5.93
C ASN A 133 -3.51 22.86 -5.96
N THR A 134 -3.90 24.13 -5.80
CA THR A 134 -5.31 24.55 -5.68
C THR A 134 -6.17 24.12 -6.85
N GLY A 135 -5.66 24.20 -8.09
CA GLY A 135 -6.38 23.77 -9.28
C GLY A 135 -6.64 22.26 -9.30
N LEU A 136 -5.64 21.45 -8.93
CA LEU A 136 -5.80 20.00 -8.81
C LEU A 136 -6.75 19.64 -7.67
N ILE A 137 -6.58 20.23 -6.49
CA ILE A 137 -7.45 19.97 -5.32
C ILE A 137 -8.90 20.34 -5.62
N GLN A 138 -9.15 21.49 -6.25
CA GLN A 138 -10.50 21.90 -6.66
C GLN A 138 -11.11 20.88 -7.64
N HIS A 139 -10.32 20.41 -8.61
CA HIS A 139 -10.74 19.39 -9.54
C HIS A 139 -11.03 18.04 -8.85
N LEU A 140 -10.20 17.64 -7.87
CA LEU A 140 -10.41 16.41 -7.12
C LEU A 140 -11.71 16.48 -6.31
N ASN A 141 -11.96 17.61 -5.65
CA ASN A 141 -13.18 17.85 -4.89
C ASN A 141 -14.44 17.84 -5.78
N SER A 142 -14.36 18.33 -7.02
CA SER A 142 -15.49 18.32 -7.95
C SER A 142 -15.74 16.97 -8.63
N SER A 143 -14.81 16.01 -8.51
CA SER A 143 -14.83 14.77 -9.31
C SER A 143 -15.55 13.59 -8.64
N SER A 144 -16.19 13.78 -7.48
CA SER A 144 -17.03 12.78 -6.80
C SER A 144 -16.38 11.40 -6.63
N TYR A 145 -15.13 11.36 -6.15
CA TYR A 145 -14.47 10.11 -5.78
C TYR A 145 -15.15 9.48 -4.56
N GLU A 146 -15.38 8.17 -4.61
CA GLU A 146 -16.05 7.42 -3.53
C GLU A 146 -15.06 6.89 -2.49
N VAL A 147 -13.82 6.63 -2.91
CA VAL A 147 -12.79 6.03 -2.07
C VAL A 147 -11.39 6.43 -2.52
N VAL A 148 -10.51 6.57 -1.55
CA VAL A 148 -9.07 6.75 -1.75
C VAL A 148 -8.34 5.44 -1.44
N LEU A 149 -7.69 4.84 -2.43
CA LEU A 149 -6.76 3.73 -2.26
C LEU A 149 -5.33 4.28 -2.12
N THR A 150 -4.67 4.04 -0.99
CA THR A 150 -3.32 4.58 -0.74
C THR A 150 -2.46 3.61 0.04
N ASP A 151 -1.15 3.72 -0.11
CA ASP A 151 -0.20 3.11 0.83
C ASP A 151 0.10 4.15 1.92
N PRO A 152 -0.20 3.87 3.20
CA PRO A 152 -0.05 4.83 4.27
C PRO A 152 1.40 4.95 4.79
N VAL A 153 2.38 4.21 4.24
CA VAL A 153 3.79 4.32 4.67
C VAL A 153 4.30 5.77 4.57
N TYR A 154 3.89 6.49 3.51
CA TYR A 154 3.98 7.93 3.38
C TYR A 154 2.56 8.50 3.37
N PRO A 155 2.11 9.21 4.41
CA PRO A 155 0.69 9.43 4.69
C PRO A 155 0.06 10.54 3.84
N CYS A 156 0.59 10.81 2.65
CA CYS A 156 0.05 11.86 1.80
C CYS A 156 -1.36 11.53 1.30
N GLY A 157 -1.58 10.29 0.83
CA GLY A 157 -2.91 9.86 0.40
C GLY A 157 -3.89 9.77 1.57
N ALA A 158 -3.43 9.39 2.77
CA ALA A 158 -4.23 9.38 3.98
C ALA A 158 -4.66 10.80 4.39
N LEU A 159 -3.72 11.76 4.36
CA LEU A 159 -4.00 13.16 4.64
C LEU A 159 -4.93 13.77 3.59
N LEU A 160 -4.70 13.50 2.31
CA LEU A 160 -5.58 13.95 1.22
C LEU A 160 -7.00 13.40 1.38
N ALA A 161 -7.15 12.11 1.70
CA ALA A 161 -8.44 11.50 1.94
C ALA A 161 -9.19 12.18 3.09
N LYS A 162 -8.50 12.46 4.19
CA LYS A 162 -9.07 13.20 5.32
C LYS A 162 -9.45 14.63 4.94
N TYR A 163 -8.58 15.33 4.21
CA TYR A 163 -8.80 16.71 3.78
C TYR A 163 -10.02 16.84 2.85
N LEU A 164 -10.15 15.93 1.88
CA LEU A 164 -11.30 15.87 0.97
C LEU A 164 -12.53 15.18 1.59
N ASN A 165 -12.41 14.66 2.82
CA ASN A 165 -13.43 13.88 3.51
C ASN A 165 -13.95 12.67 2.70
N ILE A 166 -13.03 11.94 2.06
CA ILE A 166 -13.30 10.73 1.29
C ILE A 166 -12.85 9.50 2.12
N PRO A 167 -13.64 8.42 2.21
CA PRO A 167 -13.23 7.17 2.84
C PRO A 167 -11.88 6.65 2.30
N ALA A 168 -10.98 6.22 3.18
CA ALA A 168 -9.68 5.68 2.78
C ALA A 168 -9.58 4.15 2.93
N VAL A 169 -8.97 3.52 1.95
CA VAL A 169 -8.56 2.11 1.95
C VAL A 169 -7.04 2.07 1.94
N PHE A 170 -6.45 1.55 3.01
CA PHE A 170 -5.00 1.49 3.15
C PHE A 170 -4.45 0.15 2.70
N LEU A 171 -3.47 0.15 1.80
CA LEU A 171 -2.74 -1.03 1.37
C LEU A 171 -1.32 -0.99 1.93
N LEU A 172 -0.98 -1.84 2.89
CA LEU A 172 0.30 -1.74 3.63
C LEU A 172 0.87 -3.11 3.99
N ARG A 173 2.20 -3.20 4.18
CA ARG A 173 2.84 -4.39 4.77
C ARG A 173 3.02 -4.25 6.28
N PHE A 174 3.54 -3.10 6.72
CA PHE A 174 3.63 -2.70 8.13
C PHE A 174 3.92 -1.20 8.21
N ILE A 175 3.67 -0.58 9.36
CA ILE A 175 4.17 0.76 9.70
C ILE A 175 5.11 0.63 10.91
N PRO A 176 6.20 1.42 11.01
CA PRO A 176 7.06 1.42 12.20
C PRO A 176 6.25 1.52 13.50
N SER A 177 6.63 0.70 14.49
CA SER A 177 5.97 0.60 15.80
C SER A 177 4.55 0.03 15.80
N ASP A 178 4.16 -0.72 14.76
CA ASP A 178 2.86 -1.42 14.69
C ASP A 178 1.67 -0.45 14.82
N VAL A 179 1.84 0.78 14.34
CA VAL A 179 0.89 1.88 14.50
C VAL A 179 -0.41 1.66 13.74
N GLU A 180 -0.39 0.85 12.67
CA GLU A 180 -1.61 0.40 12.00
C GLU A 180 -2.61 -0.24 12.95
N PHE A 181 -2.14 -0.95 13.97
CA PHE A 181 -3.00 -1.62 14.93
C PHE A 181 -3.56 -0.64 15.95
N GLU A 182 -2.75 0.31 16.41
CA GLU A 182 -3.22 1.37 17.30
C GLU A 182 -4.28 2.25 16.60
N ALA A 183 -4.01 2.67 15.36
CA ALA A 183 -4.91 3.48 14.55
C ALA A 183 -6.22 2.72 14.19
N ALA A 184 -6.14 1.41 13.96
CA ALA A 184 -7.31 0.56 13.75
C ALA A 184 -8.04 0.18 15.05
N GLN A 185 -7.56 0.64 16.22
CA GLN A 185 -8.03 0.21 17.54
C GLN A 185 -7.98 -1.31 17.76
N CYS A 186 -7.03 -1.96 17.08
CA CYS A 186 -6.76 -3.39 17.13
C CYS A 186 -5.75 -3.72 18.25
N PRO A 187 -6.06 -4.63 19.19
CA PRO A 187 -5.10 -5.03 20.21
C PRO A 187 -3.84 -5.70 19.61
N SER A 188 -2.65 -5.26 20.05
CA SER A 188 -1.36 -5.83 19.65
C SER A 188 -0.43 -6.06 20.87
N PRO A 189 -0.77 -7.02 21.74
CA PRO A 189 -0.10 -7.21 23.02
C PRO A 189 1.31 -7.83 22.84
N PRO A 190 2.38 -7.18 23.35
CA PRO A 190 3.75 -7.66 23.18
C PRO A 190 4.10 -8.92 24.00
N SER A 191 3.16 -9.43 24.81
CA SER A 191 3.37 -10.63 25.64
C SER A 191 3.32 -11.94 24.84
N TYR A 192 2.62 -11.94 23.70
CA TYR A 192 2.48 -13.09 22.80
C TYR A 192 2.51 -12.72 21.30
N VAL A 193 2.39 -11.44 20.94
CA VAL A 193 2.61 -11.00 19.55
C VAL A 193 4.09 -10.61 19.39
N PRO A 194 4.91 -11.38 18.66
CA PRO A 194 6.31 -11.04 18.45
C PRO A 194 6.45 -9.82 17.54
N ARG A 195 7.35 -8.90 17.89
CA ARG A 195 7.70 -7.73 17.10
C ARG A 195 8.65 -8.11 15.98
N LEU A 196 8.54 -7.38 14.87
CA LEU A 196 9.43 -7.52 13.72
C LEU A 196 10.91 -7.49 14.16
N PHE A 197 11.74 -8.31 13.50
CA PHE A 197 13.17 -8.45 13.75
C PHE A 197 13.61 -9.07 15.10
N THR A 198 12.69 -9.40 16.00
CA THR A 198 13.05 -10.08 17.27
C THR A 198 13.45 -11.54 17.09
N ARG A 199 12.98 -12.18 16.00
CA ARG A 199 13.02 -13.64 15.76
C ARG A 199 12.31 -14.47 16.84
N ASN A 200 11.46 -13.85 17.65
CA ASN A 200 10.66 -14.54 18.65
C ASN A 200 9.48 -15.28 18.00
N SER A 201 8.93 -16.25 18.72
CA SER A 201 7.66 -16.90 18.39
C SER A 201 6.48 -16.36 19.21
N ASP A 202 5.28 -16.88 18.99
CA ASP A 202 4.11 -16.64 19.85
C ASP A 202 4.26 -17.24 21.27
N ARG A 203 5.23 -18.14 21.44
CA ARG A 203 5.64 -18.69 22.73
C ARG A 203 6.96 -18.04 23.17
N MET A 204 6.86 -17.05 24.05
CA MET A 204 7.99 -16.32 24.61
C MET A 204 8.17 -16.59 26.11
N SER A 205 9.41 -16.82 26.52
CA SER A 205 9.87 -16.73 27.90
C SER A 205 9.81 -15.29 28.42
N PHE A 206 10.02 -15.11 29.73
CA PHE A 206 10.04 -13.78 30.34
C PHE A 206 11.06 -12.83 29.66
N LEU A 207 12.30 -13.29 29.45
CA LEU A 207 13.35 -12.47 28.83
C LEU A 207 13.05 -12.17 27.37
N GLU A 208 12.47 -13.11 26.63
CA GLU A 208 12.04 -12.88 25.25
C GLU A 208 10.93 -11.83 25.19
N ARG A 209 9.99 -11.81 26.15
CA ARG A 209 8.97 -10.75 26.26
C ARG A 209 9.58 -9.39 26.57
N VAL A 210 10.57 -9.34 27.47
CA VAL A 210 11.31 -8.10 27.76
C VAL A 210 12.02 -7.61 26.50
N LYS A 211 12.73 -8.49 25.79
CA LYS A 211 13.34 -8.19 24.49
C LYS A 211 12.29 -7.67 23.49
N ASN A 212 11.13 -8.31 23.44
CA ASN A 212 10.05 -7.95 22.52
C ASN A 212 9.53 -6.52 22.74
N ILE A 213 9.43 -6.10 24.00
CA ILE A 213 9.05 -4.72 24.37
C ILE A 213 10.15 -3.74 23.99
N LEU A 214 11.40 -4.04 24.34
CA LEU A 214 12.55 -3.16 24.11
C LEU A 214 12.85 -2.97 22.61
N TYR A 215 12.69 -4.01 21.80
CA TYR A 215 12.91 -3.95 20.35
C TYR A 215 11.99 -2.96 19.64
N ASN A 216 10.82 -2.65 20.22
CA ASN A 216 9.89 -1.71 19.62
C ASN A 216 10.27 -0.23 19.87
N LEU A 217 11.14 0.05 20.86
CA LEU A 217 11.49 1.43 21.23
C LEU A 217 12.19 2.21 20.11
N PRO A 218 13.19 1.67 19.40
CA PRO A 218 13.81 2.38 18.28
C PRO A 218 12.81 2.71 17.16
N PHE A 219 11.85 1.81 16.89
CA PHE A 219 10.82 2.04 15.88
C PHE A 219 9.89 3.20 16.25
N LYS A 220 9.61 3.44 17.55
CA LYS A 220 8.88 4.63 17.99
C LYS A 220 9.62 5.92 17.69
N ILE A 221 10.95 5.92 17.84
CA ILE A 221 11.79 7.08 17.52
C ILE A 221 11.78 7.34 16.02
N VAL A 222 11.99 6.30 15.20
CA VAL A 222 11.92 6.40 13.73
C VAL A 222 10.55 6.89 13.29
N PHE A 223 9.49 6.35 13.88
CA PHE A 223 8.12 6.78 13.65
C PHE A 223 7.95 8.28 13.93
N TYR A 224 8.31 8.74 15.13
CA TYR A 224 8.19 10.16 15.51
C TYR A 224 8.84 11.09 14.47
N PHE A 225 10.11 10.86 14.12
CA PHE A 225 10.79 11.70 13.14
C PHE A 225 10.24 11.62 11.71
N SER A 226 9.69 10.47 11.32
CA SER A 226 9.14 10.28 9.97
C SER A 226 7.74 10.87 9.79
N TYR A 227 6.99 11.03 10.89
CA TYR A 227 5.57 11.38 10.80
C TYR A 227 5.20 12.73 11.41
N THR A 228 5.97 13.28 12.36
CA THR A 228 5.73 14.63 12.90
C THR A 228 5.64 15.72 11.80
N PRO A 229 6.48 15.72 10.75
CA PRO A 229 6.32 16.71 9.66
C PRO A 229 4.95 16.66 8.96
N TYR A 230 4.33 15.47 8.90
CA TYR A 230 2.99 15.32 8.33
C TYR A 230 1.90 15.80 9.28
N GLU A 231 2.07 15.65 10.60
CA GLU A 231 1.16 16.25 11.59
C GLU A 231 1.16 17.77 11.49
N SER A 232 2.35 18.37 11.33
CA SER A 232 2.49 19.82 11.11
C SER A 232 1.81 20.27 9.82
N LEU A 233 2.06 19.56 8.70
CA LEU A 233 1.42 19.84 7.41
C LEU A 233 -0.11 19.69 7.49
N ALA A 234 -0.59 18.64 8.16
CA ALA A 234 -2.02 18.41 8.34
C ALA A 234 -2.67 19.50 9.19
N SER A 235 -1.99 19.93 10.25
CA SER A 235 -2.50 20.96 11.15
C SER A 235 -2.58 22.33 10.47
N GLU A 236 -1.58 22.66 9.65
CA GLU A 236 -1.61 23.86 8.81
C GLU A 236 -2.75 23.78 7.78
N LEU A 237 -2.87 22.66 7.07
CA LEU A 237 -3.88 22.49 6.02
C LEU A 237 -5.32 22.54 6.58
N LEU A 238 -5.56 21.90 7.73
CA LEU A 238 -6.87 21.83 8.37
C LEU A 238 -7.14 22.96 9.37
N GLN A 239 -6.18 23.88 9.56
CA GLN A 239 -6.27 25.05 10.43
C GLN A 239 -6.64 24.70 11.89
N ARG A 240 -6.14 23.57 12.39
CA ARG A 240 -6.29 23.11 13.78
C ARG A 240 -5.23 22.06 14.09
N GLU A 241 -4.99 21.77 15.37
CA GLU A 241 -4.13 20.65 15.74
C GLU A 241 -4.73 19.32 15.25
N VAL A 242 -3.92 18.54 14.54
CA VAL A 242 -4.26 17.22 13.99
C VAL A 242 -3.14 16.26 14.36
N SER A 243 -3.50 15.19 15.06
CA SER A 243 -2.55 14.11 15.36
C SER A 243 -2.45 13.14 14.20
N PHE A 244 -1.34 12.41 14.13
CA PHE A 244 -1.15 11.32 13.19
C PHE A 244 -2.22 10.24 13.35
N MET A 245 -2.56 9.89 14.60
CA MET A 245 -3.57 8.87 14.88
C MET A 245 -4.92 9.28 14.31
N GLU A 246 -5.22 10.57 14.32
CA GLU A 246 -6.43 11.11 13.70
C GLU A 246 -6.40 11.04 12.15
N ILE A 247 -5.22 11.12 11.52
CA ILE A 247 -5.08 10.92 10.07
C ILE A 247 -5.34 9.45 9.72
N PHE A 248 -4.78 8.52 10.50
CA PHE A 248 -4.81 7.10 10.19
C PHE A 248 -6.11 6.42 10.60
N SER A 249 -6.77 6.90 11.66
CA SER A 249 -8.10 6.42 12.07
C SER A 249 -9.20 6.75 11.05
N HIS A 250 -8.92 7.62 10.07
CA HIS A 250 -9.81 7.88 8.93
C HIS A 250 -9.92 6.69 7.97
N ALA A 251 -9.06 5.67 8.12
CA ALA A 251 -9.13 4.45 7.32
C ALA A 251 -10.43 3.67 7.55
N SER A 252 -11.17 3.44 6.47
CA SER A 252 -12.34 2.56 6.48
C SER A 252 -11.95 1.09 6.38
N ILE A 253 -10.89 0.77 5.63
CA ILE A 253 -10.40 -0.60 5.41
C ILE A 253 -8.87 -0.64 5.45
N TRP A 254 -8.32 -1.69 6.06
CA TRP A 254 -6.90 -2.00 6.10
C TRP A 254 -6.63 -3.29 5.31
N LEU A 255 -6.01 -3.17 4.14
CA LEU A 255 -5.55 -4.28 3.31
C LEU A 255 -4.09 -4.60 3.64
N LEU A 256 -3.89 -5.63 4.44
CA LEU A 256 -2.60 -6.10 4.92
C LEU A 256 -1.93 -6.98 3.85
N ARG A 257 -0.80 -6.53 3.29
CA ARG A 257 -0.04 -7.19 2.21
C ARG A 257 0.74 -8.43 2.66
N PHE A 258 0.07 -9.31 3.38
CA PHE A 258 0.61 -10.56 3.88
C PHE A 258 -0.52 -11.56 4.17
N ASP A 259 -0.17 -12.83 4.29
CA ASP A 259 -1.11 -13.91 4.51
C ASP A 259 -1.04 -14.38 5.97
N PHE A 260 -2.20 -14.67 6.57
CA PHE A 260 -2.31 -15.10 7.96
C PHE A 260 -1.55 -16.41 8.24
N VAL A 261 -1.33 -17.26 7.22
CA VAL A 261 -0.59 -18.52 7.34
C VAL A 261 0.87 -18.30 7.77
N PHE A 262 1.45 -17.15 7.42
CA PHE A 262 2.84 -16.81 7.74
C PHE A 262 2.98 -15.93 8.99
N GLU A 263 1.87 -15.67 9.70
CA GLU A 263 1.84 -14.76 10.83
C GLU A 263 1.44 -15.49 12.11
N TYR A 264 1.89 -14.95 13.24
CA TYR A 264 1.51 -15.49 14.54
C TYR A 264 0.07 -15.12 14.91
N PRO A 265 -0.63 -15.95 15.71
CA PRO A 265 -1.98 -15.65 16.17
C PRO A 265 -2.04 -14.29 16.88
N ARG A 266 -2.93 -13.43 16.40
CA ARG A 266 -3.15 -12.10 16.97
C ARG A 266 -4.61 -11.63 16.77
N PRO A 267 -5.10 -10.70 17.60
CA PRO A 267 -6.37 -10.03 17.36
C PRO A 267 -6.34 -9.26 16.03
N ILE A 268 -7.49 -9.22 15.34
CA ILE A 268 -7.72 -8.52 14.07
C ILE A 268 -9.10 -7.89 14.11
N MET A 269 -9.23 -6.68 13.59
CA MET A 269 -10.51 -5.96 13.52
C MET A 269 -11.29 -6.30 12.25
N PRO A 270 -12.63 -6.20 12.24
CA PRO A 270 -13.46 -6.58 11.08
C PRO A 270 -13.16 -5.82 9.79
N ASN A 271 -12.53 -4.64 9.89
CA ASN A 271 -12.13 -3.82 8.75
C ASN A 271 -10.68 -4.09 8.28
N MET A 272 -10.02 -5.11 8.81
CA MET A 272 -8.66 -5.50 8.42
C MET A 272 -8.67 -6.83 7.66
N PHE A 273 -8.11 -6.85 6.46
CA PHE A 273 -8.12 -8.00 5.56
C PHE A 273 -6.71 -8.35 5.08
N PHE A 274 -6.38 -9.64 5.15
CA PHE A 274 -5.12 -10.18 4.63
C PHE A 274 -5.23 -10.38 3.12
N VAL A 275 -4.38 -9.70 2.36
CA VAL A 275 -4.32 -9.76 0.88
C VAL A 275 -2.95 -10.28 0.39
N GLY A 276 -2.33 -11.15 1.18
CA GLY A 276 -1.13 -11.89 0.78
C GLY A 276 -1.32 -12.67 -0.53
N GLY A 277 -0.24 -12.85 -1.29
CA GLY A 277 -0.28 -13.60 -2.56
C GLY A 277 -0.92 -12.85 -3.74
N MET A 278 -1.40 -11.62 -3.56
CA MET A 278 -1.99 -10.82 -4.65
C MET A 278 -1.06 -10.58 -5.86
N ASN A 279 0.26 -10.65 -5.66
CA ASN A 279 1.25 -10.50 -6.74
C ASN A 279 1.48 -11.80 -7.53
N CYS A 280 0.90 -12.92 -7.09
CA CYS A 280 1.01 -14.20 -7.79
C CYS A 280 0.10 -14.18 -9.04
N VAL A 281 0.72 -14.05 -10.21
CA VAL A 281 0.00 -14.20 -11.49
C VAL A 281 -0.41 -15.65 -11.72
N VAL A 282 -1.46 -15.86 -12.52
CA VAL A 282 -1.81 -17.19 -13.04
C VAL A 282 -0.58 -17.81 -13.68
N ARG A 283 -0.26 -19.03 -13.26
CA ARG A 283 0.96 -19.77 -13.59
C ARG A 283 1.20 -19.79 -15.11
N LYS A 284 2.13 -18.97 -15.59
CA LYS A 284 2.59 -19.05 -16.98
C LYS A 284 3.49 -20.29 -17.12
N PRO A 285 3.38 -21.09 -18.18
CA PRO A 285 4.33 -22.16 -18.43
C PRO A 285 5.74 -21.58 -18.49
N LEU A 286 6.68 -22.19 -17.76
CA LEU A 286 8.09 -21.83 -17.83
C LEU A 286 8.56 -21.97 -19.27
N SER A 287 9.45 -21.08 -19.73
CA SER A 287 10.03 -21.23 -21.06
C SER A 287 10.70 -22.61 -21.17
N GLN A 288 10.65 -23.22 -22.36
CA GLN A 288 11.27 -24.53 -22.58
C GLN A 288 12.78 -24.51 -22.26
N VAL A 289 13.42 -23.33 -22.38
CA VAL A 289 14.82 -23.10 -22.00
C VAL A 289 15.01 -23.21 -20.49
N CYS A 290 14.17 -22.54 -19.69
CA CYS A 290 14.21 -22.65 -18.24
C CYS A 290 13.94 -24.09 -17.78
N ILE A 291 12.95 -24.77 -18.37
CA ILE A 291 12.62 -26.16 -18.05
C ILE A 291 13.79 -27.10 -18.37
N ARG A 292 14.40 -26.97 -19.56
CA ARG A 292 15.55 -27.80 -19.96
C ARG A 292 16.75 -27.56 -19.04
N TYR A 293 17.02 -26.32 -18.66
CA TYR A 293 18.12 -26.00 -17.76
C TYR A 293 17.87 -26.55 -16.35
N PHE A 294 16.67 -26.35 -15.81
CA PHE A 294 16.25 -26.95 -14.53
C PHE A 294 16.34 -28.47 -14.54
N ALA A 295 15.81 -29.13 -15.57
CA ALA A 295 15.86 -30.59 -15.69
C ALA A 295 17.31 -31.11 -15.75
N LYS A 296 18.19 -30.40 -16.47
CA LYS A 296 19.62 -30.73 -16.55
C LYS A 296 20.31 -30.57 -15.19
N VAL A 297 20.05 -29.49 -14.47
CA VAL A 297 20.65 -29.25 -13.15
C VAL A 297 20.13 -30.26 -12.11
N CYS A 298 18.82 -30.53 -12.09
CA CYS A 298 18.23 -31.56 -11.22
C CYS A 298 18.79 -32.96 -11.50
N SER A 299 19.17 -33.26 -12.74
CA SER A 299 19.82 -34.55 -13.08
C SER A 299 21.27 -34.68 -12.59
N THR A 300 21.89 -33.58 -12.14
CA THR A 300 23.32 -33.55 -11.76
C THR A 300 23.59 -33.50 -10.25
N ASN A 301 22.58 -33.56 -9.37
CA ASN A 301 22.74 -33.36 -7.91
C ASN A 301 23.43 -32.04 -7.51
N VAL A 302 23.52 -31.07 -8.43
CA VAL A 302 24.04 -29.73 -8.18
C VAL A 302 22.85 -28.83 -7.89
N GLY A 303 22.85 -28.15 -6.74
CA GLY A 303 21.84 -27.13 -6.44
C GLY A 303 22.01 -25.91 -7.37
N PHE A 304 20.94 -25.17 -7.63
CA PHE A 304 21.03 -23.86 -8.29
C PHE A 304 20.57 -22.76 -7.33
N LEU A 305 21.16 -21.57 -7.51
CA LEU A 305 20.72 -20.36 -6.86
C LEU A 305 19.97 -19.52 -7.90
N MET A 306 18.71 -19.20 -7.64
CA MET A 306 17.97 -18.25 -8.48
C MET A 306 18.20 -16.86 -7.92
N SER A 307 18.84 -16.00 -8.70
CA SER A 307 19.02 -14.58 -8.38
C SER A 307 18.13 -13.76 -9.29
N SER A 308 17.32 -12.88 -8.69
CA SER A 308 16.53 -11.87 -9.37
C SER A 308 16.92 -10.53 -8.78
N PHE A 309 17.39 -9.61 -9.61
CA PHE A 309 17.74 -8.24 -9.24
C PHE A 309 16.60 -7.29 -9.63
#